data_AF-A0A1Q3E698-F1
#
_entry.id   AF-A0A1Q3E698-F1
#
_cell.length_a   1.000
_cell.length_b   1.000
_cell.length_c   1.000
_cell.angle_alpha   90.00
_cell.angle_beta   90.00
_cell.angle_gamma   90.00
#
_symmetry.space_group_name_H-M   'P 1'
#
loop_
_entity.id
_entity.type
_entity.pdbx_description
1 polymer ?
#
loop_
_entity_poly.entity_id
_entity_poly.type
_entity_poly.pdbx_seq_one_letter_code
_entity_poly.pdbx_strand_id
1 'polypeptide(L)'
;MADHFTINSASTSTFGKEQNSLLRLNGPHKVTYQAKSGWDYYVDVTQRPINMDLILPHYRPRHQPTDHRLNMFVGTEAGPVKIKLCRSFARCKFYLEVQASMSDVTLWLPSDFRGRIQYSGKAKFSSGFINRVMQNVYFSGDDDTDATNEDCLVVVTNGNIMFRPRNEY
;
A
#
# COMPACT_ATOMS: atom_id res chain seq x y z
N MET A 1 49.86 -5.39 7.53
CA MET A 1 49.45 -4.51 8.64
C MET A 1 48.14 -3.85 8.23
N ALA A 2 47.08 -4.15 8.97
CA ALA A 2 45.73 -3.57 8.87
C ALA A 2 45.79 -2.05 9.20
N ASP A 3 44.85 -1.19 8.80
CA ASP A 3 43.46 -1.20 9.26
C ASP A 3 42.45 -0.54 8.29
N HIS A 4 41.24 -1.10 8.37
CA HIS A 4 39.97 -0.65 7.86
C HIS A 4 39.58 0.77 8.37
N PHE A 5 39.03 1.61 7.50
CA PHE A 5 38.11 2.67 7.92
C PHE A 5 36.75 2.47 7.25
N THR A 6 35.85 1.83 8.00
CA THR A 6 34.42 1.77 7.75
C THR A 6 33.78 3.07 8.25
N ILE A 7 33.19 3.88 7.37
CA ILE A 7 32.32 4.99 7.77
C ILE A 7 30.87 4.53 7.61
N ASN A 8 30.34 3.92 8.68
CA ASN A 8 28.91 3.79 8.88
C ASN A 8 28.36 5.16 9.27
N SER A 9 27.69 5.84 8.35
CA SER A 9 26.84 7.00 8.70
C SER A 9 25.38 6.54 8.74
N ALA A 10 25.04 5.77 9.76
CA ALA A 10 23.66 5.61 10.20
C ALA A 10 23.23 6.92 10.85
N SER A 11 22.52 7.77 10.10
CA SER A 11 21.83 8.93 10.68
C SER A 11 20.42 8.52 11.07
N THR A 12 20.33 8.26 12.37
CA THR A 12 19.22 7.85 13.21
C THR A 12 17.93 8.62 12.91
N SER A 13 16.90 7.84 12.57
CA SER A 13 15.52 8.25 12.40
C SER A 13 14.92 8.77 13.71
N THR A 14 14.65 10.07 13.78
CA THR A 14 13.83 10.70 14.83
C THR A 14 12.32 10.57 14.58
N PHE A 15 11.89 9.77 13.60
CA PHE A 15 10.47 9.57 13.24
C PHE A 15 9.76 8.43 14.00
N GLY A 16 10.37 7.87 15.04
CA GLY A 16 10.00 6.54 15.55
C GLY A 16 9.24 6.42 16.88
N LYS A 17 8.75 7.47 17.56
CA LYS A 17 8.27 7.28 18.95
C LYS A 17 6.92 7.87 19.40
N GLU A 18 6.17 8.61 18.59
CA GLU A 18 4.95 9.28 19.11
C GLU A 18 3.59 8.93 18.46
N GLN A 19 3.49 8.01 17.49
CA GLN A 19 2.18 7.68 16.87
C GLN A 19 1.50 6.39 17.38
N ASN A 20 2.10 5.66 18.33
CA ASN A 20 1.64 4.32 18.70
C ASN A 20 0.43 4.24 19.65
N SER A 21 -0.09 5.35 20.20
CA SER A 21 -1.12 5.27 21.25
C SER A 21 -2.57 5.52 20.81
N LEU A 22 -2.86 5.98 19.58
CA LEU A 22 -4.25 6.29 19.15
C LEU A 22 -4.61 5.92 17.71
N LEU A 23 -3.78 5.17 16.98
CA LEU A 23 -4.12 4.74 15.62
C LEU A 23 -5.30 3.77 15.65
N ARG A 24 -6.49 4.26 15.29
CA ARG A 24 -7.64 3.40 15.02
C ARG A 24 -7.30 2.54 13.82
N LEU A 25 -7.03 1.26 14.01
CA LEU A 25 -6.74 0.36 12.88
C LEU A 25 -7.98 -0.08 12.10
N ASN A 26 -9.11 0.58 12.35
CA ASN A 26 -10.42 0.22 11.86
C ASN A 26 -11.12 1.43 11.21
N GLY A 27 -11.71 1.23 10.03
CA GLY A 27 -12.56 2.20 9.35
C GLY A 27 -11.81 3.20 8.46
N PRO A 28 -12.41 4.37 8.18
CA PRO A 28 -11.93 5.29 7.16
C PRO A 28 -10.70 6.11 7.55
N HIS A 29 -9.73 6.15 6.64
CA HIS A 29 -8.44 6.85 6.77
C HIS A 29 -8.17 7.69 5.53
N LYS A 30 -8.02 9.00 5.69
CA LYS A 30 -7.73 9.90 4.56
C LYS A 30 -6.25 9.89 4.24
N VAL A 31 -5.93 9.63 2.97
CA VAL A 31 -4.56 9.74 2.44
C VAL A 31 -4.33 11.18 2.00
N THR A 32 -3.25 11.79 2.48
CA THR A 32 -2.93 13.20 2.22
C THR A 32 -1.52 13.31 1.66
N TYR A 33 -1.34 14.12 0.63
CA TYR A 33 -0.01 14.38 0.07
C TYR A 33 0.95 14.96 1.12
N GLN A 34 2.12 14.33 1.28
CA GLN A 34 3.17 14.71 2.22
C GLN A 34 4.45 15.10 1.47
N ALA A 35 4.62 16.39 1.15
CA ALA A 35 5.74 16.89 0.34
C ALA A 35 7.16 16.61 0.90
N LYS A 36 7.27 16.31 2.19
CA LYS A 36 8.56 16.08 2.90
C LYS A 36 8.74 14.63 3.37
N SER A 37 7.86 13.72 2.95
CA SER A 37 7.87 12.31 3.34
C SER A 37 7.92 11.44 2.08
N GLY A 38 8.58 10.28 2.17
CA GLY A 38 8.48 9.26 1.12
C GLY A 38 7.10 8.60 1.07
N TRP A 39 6.34 8.69 2.16
CA TRP A 39 5.01 8.10 2.34
C TRP A 39 3.96 9.17 2.63
N ASP A 40 2.89 9.16 1.84
CA ASP A 40 1.67 9.97 2.02
C ASP A 40 0.72 9.35 3.07
N TYR A 41 0.87 8.05 3.34
CA TYR A 41 0.23 7.34 4.44
C TYR A 41 1.15 6.23 4.94
N TYR A 42 1.33 6.11 6.25
CA TYR A 42 2.21 5.11 6.83
C TYR A 42 1.58 4.55 8.11
N VAL A 43 1.43 3.24 8.16
CA VAL A 43 1.03 2.50 9.37
C VAL A 43 1.93 1.28 9.46
N ASP A 44 2.57 1.10 10.60
CA ASP A 44 3.32 -0.10 10.94
C ASP A 44 3.04 -0.46 12.39
N VAL A 45 2.44 -1.63 12.63
CA VAL A 45 1.97 -2.03 13.96
C VAL A 45 2.36 -3.45 14.31
N THR A 46 2.79 -3.63 15.56
CA THR A 46 3.17 -4.94 16.08
C THR A 46 1.93 -5.75 16.44
N GLN A 47 1.76 -6.87 15.73
CA GLN A 47 0.82 -7.95 16.04
C GLN A 47 -0.64 -7.52 16.27
N ARG A 48 -1.21 -6.71 15.36
CA ARG A 48 -2.62 -6.29 15.44
C ARG A 48 -3.34 -6.46 14.11
N PRO A 49 -4.60 -6.93 14.12
CA PRO A 49 -5.44 -6.91 12.92
C PRO A 49 -5.62 -5.48 12.40
N ILE A 50 -5.67 -5.35 11.07
CA ILE A 50 -5.91 -4.08 10.37
C ILE A 50 -7.19 -4.22 9.55
N ASN A 51 -8.07 -3.23 9.62
CA ASN A 51 -9.29 -3.15 8.81
C ASN A 51 -9.58 -1.72 8.36
N MET A 52 -8.93 -1.24 7.31
CA MET A 52 -8.96 0.17 6.92
C MET A 52 -9.62 0.42 5.58
N ASP A 53 -10.34 1.54 5.47
CA ASP A 53 -10.71 2.14 4.21
C ASP A 53 -9.75 3.30 3.89
N LEU A 54 -8.84 3.12 2.94
CA LEU A 54 -7.88 4.16 2.52
C LEU A 54 -8.53 5.09 1.50
N ILE A 55 -8.93 6.28 1.94
CA ILE A 55 -9.64 7.29 1.14
C ILE A 55 -8.63 8.16 0.39
N LEU A 56 -8.55 7.96 -0.92
CA LEU A 56 -7.74 8.79 -1.81
C LEU A 56 -8.43 10.15 -2.03
N PRO A 57 -7.66 11.22 -2.23
CA PRO A 57 -8.20 12.56 -2.41
C PRO A 57 -9.08 12.65 -3.67
N HIS A 58 -10.13 13.46 -3.58
CA HIS A 58 -11.08 13.70 -4.67
C HIS A 58 -10.53 14.63 -5.76
N TYR A 59 -9.43 15.34 -5.46
CA TYR A 59 -8.77 16.28 -6.36
C TYR A 59 -7.27 16.31 -6.05
N ARG A 60 -6.46 16.74 -7.02
CA ARG A 60 -5.03 16.99 -6.81
C ARG A 60 -4.85 18.20 -5.87
N PRO A 61 -4.22 18.05 -4.69
CA PRO A 61 -3.80 19.17 -3.85
C PRO A 61 -2.94 20.16 -4.64
N ARG A 62 -3.05 21.46 -4.32
CA ARG A 62 -2.41 22.53 -5.10
C ARG A 62 -0.90 22.36 -5.27
N HIS A 63 -0.24 21.80 -4.28
CA HIS A 63 1.21 21.62 -4.25
C HIS A 63 1.67 20.20 -4.61
N GLN A 64 0.75 19.28 -4.92
CA GLN A 64 1.12 17.95 -5.39
C GLN A 64 1.58 18.04 -6.85
N PRO A 65 2.79 17.56 -7.21
CA PRO A 65 3.22 17.46 -8.60
C PRO A 65 2.22 16.71 -9.48
N THR A 66 2.14 17.04 -10.77
CA THR A 66 1.14 16.47 -11.69
C THR A 66 1.29 14.96 -11.86
N ASP A 67 2.52 14.47 -11.76
CA ASP A 67 2.96 13.09 -11.89
C ASP A 67 3.14 12.38 -10.53
N HIS A 68 2.81 13.04 -9.41
CA HIS A 68 2.97 12.44 -8.09
C HIS A 68 1.97 11.30 -7.88
N ARG A 69 2.51 10.11 -7.61
CA ARG A 69 1.81 8.90 -7.19
C ARG A 69 1.72 8.89 -5.66
N LEU A 70 0.52 8.70 -5.10
CA LEU A 70 0.36 8.66 -3.65
C LEU A 70 0.97 7.38 -3.07
N ASN A 71 1.96 7.52 -2.20
CA ASN A 71 2.68 6.39 -1.61
C ASN A 71 2.08 6.02 -0.25
N MET A 72 1.66 4.77 -0.10
CA MET A 72 1.04 4.26 1.13
C MET A 72 1.73 2.98 1.59
N PHE A 73 2.00 2.89 2.88
CA PHE A 73 2.54 1.69 3.53
C PHE A 73 1.61 1.20 4.64
N VAL A 74 1.34 -0.10 4.66
CA VAL A 74 0.61 -0.78 5.74
C VAL A 74 1.34 -2.06 6.16
N GLY A 75 1.94 -2.03 7.34
CA GLY A 75 2.71 -3.12 7.93
C GLY A 75 2.05 -3.71 9.17
N THR A 76 2.03 -5.05 9.26
CA THR A 76 1.86 -5.75 10.53
C THR A 76 2.55 -7.11 10.54
N GLU A 77 3.03 -7.51 11.72
CA GLU A 77 3.68 -8.81 11.93
C GLU A 77 2.70 -9.95 12.21
N ALA A 78 1.49 -9.65 12.70
CA ALA A 78 0.47 -10.66 12.97
C ALA A 78 -0.95 -10.09 12.97
N GLY A 79 -1.91 -10.94 12.62
CA GLY A 79 -3.34 -10.60 12.56
C GLY A 79 -3.79 -10.28 11.14
N PRO A 80 -5.05 -10.57 10.79
CA PRO A 80 -5.53 -10.40 9.42
C PRO A 80 -5.50 -8.93 8.99
N VAL A 81 -5.15 -8.70 7.72
CA VAL A 81 -5.11 -7.38 7.10
C VAL A 81 -6.26 -7.25 6.11
N LYS A 82 -7.10 -6.24 6.30
CA LYS A 82 -8.24 -5.91 5.43
C LYS A 82 -8.09 -4.46 5.00
N ILE A 83 -7.94 -4.22 3.71
CA ILE A 83 -7.75 -2.86 3.18
C ILE A 83 -8.69 -2.63 2.00
N LYS A 84 -9.51 -1.58 2.10
CA LYS A 84 -10.37 -1.10 1.01
C LYS A 84 -9.82 0.20 0.45
N LEU A 85 -9.33 0.17 -0.78
CA LEU A 85 -8.83 1.36 -1.46
C LEU A 85 -9.98 2.15 -2.06
N CYS A 86 -10.13 3.39 -1.60
CA CYS A 86 -11.28 4.22 -1.85
C CYS A 86 -10.93 5.38 -2.79
N ARG A 87 -10.94 5.12 -4.10
CA ARG A 87 -10.73 6.14 -5.14
C ARG A 87 -12.04 6.76 -5.61
N SER A 88 -12.07 8.10 -5.68
CA SER A 88 -13.17 8.87 -6.28
C SER A 88 -12.74 9.60 -7.55
N PHE A 89 -11.44 9.79 -7.76
CA PHE A 89 -10.86 10.49 -8.90
C PHE A 89 -9.89 9.57 -9.63
N ALA A 90 -10.28 9.11 -10.83
CA ALA A 90 -9.55 8.07 -11.59
C ALA A 90 -8.10 8.44 -11.96
N ARG A 91 -7.79 9.74 -12.03
CA ARG A 91 -6.42 10.22 -12.30
C ARG A 91 -5.51 10.21 -11.07
N CYS A 92 -6.05 9.94 -9.88
CA CYS A 92 -5.23 9.77 -8.69
C CYS A 92 -4.52 8.41 -8.76
N LYS A 93 -3.24 8.44 -9.12
CA LYS A 93 -2.35 7.26 -9.08
C LYS A 93 -1.89 6.99 -7.66
N PHE A 94 -1.65 5.72 -7.37
CA PHE A 94 -1.19 5.32 -6.06
C PHE A 94 -0.19 4.17 -6.11
N TYR A 95 0.64 4.11 -5.08
CA TYR A 95 1.46 2.98 -4.70
C TYR A 95 0.99 2.53 -3.32
N LEU A 96 0.60 1.28 -3.18
CA LEU A 96 0.29 0.67 -1.89
C LEU A 96 1.22 -0.52 -1.68
N GLU A 97 1.96 -0.48 -0.58
CA GLU A 97 2.73 -1.61 -0.08
C GLU A 97 2.10 -2.16 1.20
N VAL A 98 1.86 -3.46 1.21
CA VAL A 98 1.30 -4.20 2.34
C VAL A 98 2.30 -5.26 2.77
N GLN A 99 2.83 -5.13 3.99
CA GLN A 99 3.69 -6.14 4.60
C GLN A 99 2.93 -6.82 5.73
N ALA A 100 2.69 -8.13 5.63
CA ALA A 100 1.81 -8.84 6.55
C ALA A 100 2.44 -10.12 7.15
N SER A 101 3.74 -10.36 6.94
CA SER A 101 4.48 -11.53 7.43
C SER A 101 3.76 -12.86 7.12
N MET A 102 3.12 -13.51 8.10
CA MET A 102 2.38 -14.76 7.93
C MET A 102 0.86 -14.58 7.82
N SER A 103 0.38 -13.33 7.82
CA SER A 103 -1.05 -13.01 7.96
C SER A 103 -1.79 -13.06 6.64
N ASP A 104 -3.06 -13.47 6.70
CA ASP A 104 -3.96 -13.39 5.56
C ASP A 104 -4.30 -11.93 5.23
N VAL A 105 -4.32 -11.61 3.94
CA VAL A 105 -4.57 -10.27 3.41
C VAL A 105 -5.83 -10.28 2.54
N THR A 106 -6.75 -9.34 2.76
CA THR A 106 -7.89 -9.08 1.88
C THR A 106 -7.85 -7.65 1.37
N LEU A 107 -7.88 -7.50 0.05
CA LEU A 107 -7.75 -6.22 -0.63
C LEU A 107 -8.97 -5.97 -1.52
N TRP A 108 -9.64 -4.84 -1.28
CA TRP A 108 -10.70 -4.34 -2.15
C TRP A 108 -10.15 -3.19 -3.00
N LEU A 109 -9.96 -3.43 -4.30
CA LEU A 109 -9.38 -2.47 -5.23
C LEU A 109 -10.43 -1.67 -6.00
N PRO A 110 -10.16 -0.41 -6.37
CA PRO A 110 -11.02 0.35 -7.27
C PRO A 110 -11.29 -0.42 -8.57
N SER A 111 -12.53 -0.40 -9.08
CA SER A 111 -12.86 -1.12 -10.32
C SER A 111 -12.17 -0.55 -11.56
N ASP A 112 -11.72 0.70 -11.49
CA ASP A 112 -10.92 1.39 -12.51
C ASP A 112 -9.40 1.22 -12.27
N PHE A 113 -8.98 0.32 -11.37
CA PHE A 113 -7.55 0.01 -11.14
C PHE A 113 -6.88 -0.32 -12.47
N ARG A 114 -5.77 0.37 -12.76
CA ARG A 114 -5.01 0.15 -13.98
C ARG A 114 -3.53 0.29 -13.67
N GLY A 115 -2.85 -0.84 -13.63
CA GLY A 115 -1.60 -0.90 -12.90
C GLY A 115 -1.05 -2.30 -12.68
N ARG A 116 0.04 -2.32 -11.94
CA ARG A 116 0.76 -3.55 -11.61
C ARG A 116 0.37 -4.06 -10.24
N ILE A 117 0.31 -5.39 -10.13
CA ILE A 117 0.17 -6.07 -8.84
C ILE A 117 1.34 -7.04 -8.70
N GLN A 118 2.15 -6.82 -7.67
CA GLN A 118 3.19 -7.72 -7.19
C GLN A 118 2.73 -8.33 -5.88
N TYR A 119 2.88 -9.63 -5.73
CA TYR A 119 2.53 -10.29 -4.48
C TYR A 119 3.37 -11.53 -4.21
N SER A 120 3.60 -11.82 -2.93
CA SER A 120 4.08 -13.12 -2.45
C SER A 120 2.92 -13.92 -1.85
N GLY A 121 3.11 -15.22 -1.62
CA GLY A 121 2.09 -16.06 -0.98
C GLY A 121 1.01 -16.55 -1.95
N LYS A 122 -0.15 -16.97 -1.41
CA LYS A 122 -1.20 -17.66 -2.20
C LYS A 122 -2.36 -16.73 -2.53
N ALA A 123 -2.37 -16.20 -3.76
CA ALA A 123 -3.46 -15.34 -4.23
C ALA A 123 -4.72 -16.10 -4.63
N LYS A 124 -5.86 -15.52 -4.29
CA LYS A 124 -7.21 -15.87 -4.74
C LYS A 124 -7.90 -14.61 -5.25
N PHE A 125 -8.68 -14.78 -6.32
CA PHE A 125 -9.38 -13.69 -6.98
C PHE A 125 -10.88 -13.98 -6.94
N SER A 126 -11.66 -13.01 -6.46
CA SER A 126 -13.11 -13.06 -6.57
C SER A 126 -13.55 -12.95 -8.04
N SER A 127 -14.76 -13.45 -8.35
CA SER A 127 -15.34 -13.34 -9.70
C SER A 127 -15.48 -11.89 -10.16
N GLY A 128 -15.90 -10.98 -9.28
CA GLY A 128 -15.99 -9.57 -9.61
C GLY A 128 -14.62 -8.92 -9.88
N PHE A 129 -13.56 -9.41 -9.23
CA PHE A 129 -12.20 -8.94 -9.51
C PHE A 129 -11.77 -9.37 -10.91
N ILE A 130 -11.96 -10.65 -11.23
CA ILE A 130 -11.64 -11.21 -12.56
C ILE A 130 -12.38 -10.42 -13.65
N ASN A 131 -13.68 -10.19 -13.47
CA ASN A 131 -14.51 -9.58 -14.50
C ASN A 131 -14.29 -8.08 -14.70
N ARG A 132 -13.86 -7.35 -13.67
CA ARG A 132 -13.81 -5.87 -13.71
C ARG A 132 -12.41 -5.30 -13.66
N VAL A 133 -11.53 -5.92 -12.87
CA VAL A 133 -10.20 -5.37 -12.53
C VAL A 133 -9.11 -6.09 -13.30
N MET A 134 -9.13 -7.43 -13.37
CA MET A 134 -8.01 -8.24 -13.87
C MET A 134 -7.59 -7.90 -15.31
N GLN A 135 -8.52 -7.50 -16.17
CA GLN A 135 -8.21 -7.06 -17.54
C GLN A 135 -7.29 -5.82 -17.64
N ASN A 136 -7.20 -5.03 -16.57
CA ASN A 136 -6.38 -3.82 -16.48
C ASN A 136 -5.14 -4.02 -15.59
N VAL A 137 -4.90 -5.26 -15.15
CA VAL A 137 -3.79 -5.63 -14.27
C VAL A 137 -2.70 -6.32 -15.06
N TYR A 138 -1.46 -5.95 -14.77
CA TYR A 138 -0.28 -6.71 -15.17
C TYR A 138 0.38 -7.26 -13.90
N PHE A 139 0.55 -8.57 -13.87
CA PHE A 139 1.26 -9.25 -12.80
C PHE A 139 2.73 -9.30 -13.20
N SER A 140 3.54 -8.47 -12.55
CA SER A 140 4.98 -8.47 -12.76
C SER A 140 5.64 -9.35 -11.70
N GLY A 141 6.74 -10.03 -12.06
CA GLY A 141 7.68 -10.55 -11.07
C GLY A 141 8.42 -9.40 -10.36
N ASP A 142 9.54 -9.72 -9.70
CA ASP A 142 10.44 -8.75 -9.04
C ASP A 142 11.10 -7.71 -9.99
N ASP A 143 10.62 -7.60 -11.24
CA ASP A 143 11.22 -6.73 -12.23
C ASP A 143 10.86 -5.26 -11.99
N ASP A 144 11.90 -4.49 -11.67
CA ASP A 144 11.89 -3.19 -10.99
C ASP A 144 11.64 -2.02 -11.96
N THR A 145 10.70 -2.17 -12.88
CA THR A 145 10.31 -1.06 -13.76
C THR A 145 9.32 -0.17 -13.04
N ASP A 146 9.84 0.72 -12.19
CA ASP A 146 9.07 1.63 -11.34
C ASP A 146 8.38 2.74 -12.15
N ALA A 147 7.40 2.36 -12.98
CA ALA A 147 6.61 3.26 -13.77
C ALA A 147 5.73 4.11 -12.84
N THR A 148 6.02 5.40 -12.74
CA THR A 148 5.29 6.34 -11.87
C THR A 148 3.89 6.69 -12.39
N ASN A 149 3.56 6.34 -13.64
CA ASN A 149 2.32 6.73 -14.32
C ASN A 149 1.16 5.71 -14.20
N GLU A 150 1.26 4.76 -13.28
CA GLU A 150 0.26 3.70 -13.10
C GLU A 150 -0.05 3.43 -11.63
N ASP A 151 -1.14 2.71 -11.39
CA ASP A 151 -1.41 2.19 -10.05
C ASP A 151 -0.43 1.06 -9.74
N CYS A 152 0.05 0.98 -8.51
CA CYS A 152 0.98 -0.05 -8.08
C CYS A 152 0.53 -0.62 -6.74
N LEU A 153 0.47 -1.94 -6.66
CA LEU A 153 0.15 -2.67 -5.46
C LEU A 153 1.21 -3.75 -5.21
N VAL A 154 1.82 -3.71 -4.04
CA VAL A 154 2.80 -4.69 -3.57
C VAL A 154 2.27 -5.34 -2.31
N VAL A 155 2.23 -6.67 -2.27
CA VAL A 155 1.74 -7.43 -1.11
C VAL A 155 2.77 -8.49 -0.72
N VAL A 156 3.42 -8.31 0.43
CA VAL A 156 4.40 -9.24 0.97
C VAL A 156 3.79 -10.00 2.16
N THR A 157 3.45 -11.26 1.93
CA THR A 157 2.98 -12.22 2.94
C THR A 157 3.28 -13.67 2.53
N ASN A 158 3.40 -14.54 3.53
CA ASN A 158 3.38 -16.00 3.38
C ASN A 158 1.97 -16.60 3.58
N GLY A 159 0.99 -15.77 3.97
CA GLY A 159 -0.41 -16.13 4.11
C GLY A 159 -1.16 -16.22 2.77
N ASN A 160 -2.49 -16.26 2.85
CA ASN A 160 -3.36 -16.16 1.69
C ASN A 160 -3.68 -14.70 1.37
N ILE A 161 -3.82 -14.39 0.08
CA ILE A 161 -4.27 -13.09 -0.39
C ILE A 161 -5.61 -13.24 -1.08
N MET A 162 -6.58 -12.40 -0.74
CA MET A 162 -7.89 -12.33 -1.38
C MET A 162 -8.09 -10.98 -2.06
N PHE A 163 -8.15 -10.98 -3.38
CA PHE A 163 -8.41 -9.78 -4.18
C PHE A 163 -9.90 -9.65 -4.55
N ARG A 164 -10.44 -8.47 -4.28
CA ARG A 164 -11.86 -8.13 -4.48
C ARG A 164 -12.01 -6.79 -5.19
N PRO A 165 -13.06 -6.59 -5.99
CA PRO A 165 -13.40 -5.26 -6.45
C PRO A 165 -14.06 -4.48 -5.29
N ARG A 166 -13.85 -3.16 -5.24
CA ARG A 166 -14.46 -2.28 -4.23
C ARG A 166 -15.99 -2.27 -4.32
N ASN A 167 -16.54 -2.42 -5.52
CA ASN A 167 -17.97 -2.30 -5.82
C ASN A 167 -18.75 -3.61 -5.55
N GLU A 168 -18.27 -4.47 -4.65
CA GLU A 168 -19.05 -5.58 -4.10
C GLU A 168 -19.59 -5.18 -2.72
N TYR A 169 -20.91 -4.93 -2.72
CA TYR A 169 -21.80 -4.45 -1.65
C TYR A 169 -21.70 -2.95 -1.36
#